data_AF-A0A1S9RR85-F1
#
_entry.id   AF-A0A1S9RR85-F1
#
_cell.length_a   1.000
_cell.length_b   1.000
_cell.length_c   1.000
_cell.angle_alpha   90.00
_cell.angle_beta   90.00
_cell.angle_gamma   90.00
#
_symmetry.space_group_name_H-M   'P 1'
#
loop_
_entity.id
_entity.type
_entity.pdbx_description
1 polymer ?
#
loop_
_entity_poly.entity_id
_entity_poly.type
_entity_poly.pdbx_seq_one_letter_code
_entity_poly.pdbx_strand_id
1 'polypeptide(L)'
;MGGSVSKMMGKIFGTKEMRILMLGLDAAGKTTILYKLKLSNQDVTTIPTVGFNVESVTYKNVKFNVWDVGGQDKIRPLWRHYYSGTQGLIFVVDSSDIDRLQEAQSELHKIINDREMKDALLLVFANKQDVPDHLSPEGITQALQLTKLKDRLWYVAPSVATDGTGIFEGLTSDIRDTMPAFRTGQRVNYKPVGGRESHTSESVGIIRDVSTSDTTMTGRMVEASAQEPRYEIENERTQKRSAIKESNILGPAE
;
A
#
# COMPACT_ATOMS: atom_id res chain seq x y z
N MET A 1 -26.64 8.51 20.18
CA MET A 1 -25.58 9.55 20.11
C MET A 1 -24.39 9.01 19.31
N GLY A 2 -24.49 8.92 17.98
CA GLY A 2 -23.48 8.29 17.11
C GLY A 2 -22.74 9.29 16.20
N GLY A 3 -22.24 10.40 16.76
CA GLY A 3 -21.89 11.60 15.98
C GLY A 3 -20.40 11.92 15.76
N SER A 4 -19.45 11.23 16.40
CA SER A 4 -18.06 11.76 16.46
C SER A 4 -17.05 11.10 15.51
N VAL A 5 -17.29 9.87 15.02
CA VAL A 5 -16.30 9.16 14.18
C VAL A 5 -16.40 9.57 12.70
N SER A 6 -17.60 9.89 12.21
CA SER A 6 -17.85 10.31 10.83
C SER A 6 -17.18 11.65 10.46
N LYS A 7 -17.12 12.60 11.41
CA LYS A 7 -16.53 13.94 11.18
C LYS A 7 -15.00 13.98 11.12
N MET A 8 -14.31 13.02 11.75
CA MET A 8 -12.85 12.93 11.69
C MET A 8 -12.35 12.19 10.43
N MET A 9 -13.19 11.34 9.80
CA MET A 9 -12.85 10.66 8.55
C MET A 9 -12.69 11.64 7.36
N GLY A 10 -13.45 12.74 7.34
CA GLY A 10 -13.39 13.73 6.25
C GLY A 10 -12.18 14.68 6.27
N LYS A 11 -11.39 14.70 7.36
CA LYS A 11 -10.24 15.63 7.49
C LYS A 11 -8.88 15.02 7.12
N ILE A 12 -8.73 13.70 7.20
CA ILE A 12 -7.48 13.00 6.82
C ILE A 12 -7.58 12.46 5.38
N PHE A 13 -8.77 11.96 4.99
CA PHE A 13 -9.15 11.76 3.59
C PHE A 13 -9.81 13.02 3.03
N GLY A 14 -9.10 14.14 3.03
CA GLY A 14 -9.51 15.27 2.21
C GLY A 14 -9.55 14.80 0.76
N THR A 15 -10.75 14.61 0.19
CA THR A 15 -11.16 14.64 -1.23
C THR A 15 -10.18 14.20 -2.34
N LYS A 16 -9.12 13.44 -2.07
CA LYS A 16 -8.10 13.09 -3.06
C LYS A 16 -8.35 11.70 -3.61
N GLU A 17 -8.70 11.65 -4.88
CA GLU A 17 -8.68 10.46 -5.71
C GLU A 17 -7.29 9.80 -5.62
N MET A 18 -7.24 8.50 -5.27
CA MET A 18 -5.99 7.73 -5.31
C MET A 18 -5.95 6.84 -6.54
N ARG A 19 -4.86 6.86 -7.31
CA ARG A 19 -4.68 5.97 -8.46
C ARG A 19 -4.09 4.64 -8.02
N ILE A 20 -4.88 3.58 -8.09
CA ILE A 20 -4.47 2.21 -7.79
C ILE A 20 -4.40 1.40 -9.08
N LEU A 21 -3.35 0.59 -9.23
CA LEU A 21 -3.09 -0.32 -10.34
C LEU A 21 -3.21 -1.76 -9.84
N MET A 22 -3.98 -2.62 -10.51
CA MET A 22 -4.05 -4.05 -10.19
C MET A 22 -3.32 -4.86 -11.26
N LEU A 23 -2.38 -5.72 -10.87
CA LEU A 23 -1.59 -6.57 -11.74
C LEU A 23 -1.44 -7.98 -11.14
N GLY A 24 -0.81 -8.89 -11.88
CA GLY A 24 -0.66 -10.30 -11.52
C GLY A 24 -0.67 -11.18 -12.77
N LEU A 25 -0.26 -12.44 -12.62
CA LEU A 25 -0.26 -13.41 -13.72
C LEU A 25 -1.67 -13.68 -14.25
N ASP A 26 -1.77 -14.26 -15.44
CA ASP A 26 -3.05 -14.72 -15.98
C ASP A 26 -3.66 -15.79 -15.07
N ALA A 27 -4.99 -15.90 -15.10
CA ALA A 27 -5.77 -16.79 -14.24
C ALA A 27 -5.63 -16.57 -12.71
N ALA A 28 -4.87 -15.56 -12.24
CA ALA A 28 -4.73 -15.25 -10.82
C ALA A 28 -6.03 -14.76 -10.15
N GLY A 29 -7.02 -14.29 -10.93
CA GLY A 29 -8.33 -13.86 -10.42
C GLY A 29 -8.58 -12.34 -10.40
N LYS A 30 -7.72 -11.54 -11.05
CA LYS A 30 -7.85 -10.08 -11.17
C LYS A 30 -9.24 -9.62 -11.62
N THR A 31 -9.71 -10.15 -12.77
CA THR A 31 -11.01 -9.84 -13.34
C THR A 31 -12.14 -10.19 -12.38
N THR A 32 -12.06 -11.34 -11.70
CA THR A 32 -13.08 -11.77 -10.72
C THR A 32 -13.13 -10.83 -9.51
N ILE A 33 -11.98 -10.44 -8.97
CA ILE A 33 -11.88 -9.45 -7.88
C ILE A 33 -12.50 -8.12 -8.33
N LEU A 34 -12.13 -7.67 -9.54
CA LEU A 34 -12.67 -6.46 -10.15
C LEU A 34 -14.20 -6.50 -10.23
N TYR A 35 -14.78 -7.56 -10.79
CA TYR A 35 -16.24 -7.73 -10.84
C TYR A 35 -16.88 -7.76 -9.45
N LYS A 36 -16.25 -8.39 -8.45
CA LYS A 36 -16.76 -8.37 -7.07
C LYS A 36 -16.86 -6.96 -6.51
N LEU A 37 -15.82 -6.15 -6.70
CA LEU A 37 -15.82 -4.74 -6.29
C LEU A 37 -16.89 -3.92 -7.02
N LYS A 38 -17.19 -4.29 -8.27
CA LYS A 38 -18.26 -3.66 -9.05
C LYS A 38 -19.66 -3.99 -8.56
N LEU A 39 -19.91 -5.25 -8.25
CA LEU A 39 -21.26 -5.73 -7.92
C LEU A 39 -21.66 -5.43 -6.47
N SER A 40 -20.67 -5.20 -5.60
CA SER A 40 -20.89 -4.90 -4.19
C SER A 40 -21.32 -3.46 -3.88
N ASN A 41 -21.12 -2.51 -4.81
CA ASN A 41 -21.45 -1.07 -4.63
C ASN A 41 -22.21 -0.53 -5.85
N GLN A 42 -23.24 0.29 -5.61
CA GLN A 42 -24.19 0.76 -6.64
C GLN A 42 -23.66 1.83 -7.63
N ASP A 43 -22.46 2.40 -7.42
CA ASP A 43 -21.94 3.51 -8.25
C ASP A 43 -20.61 3.18 -8.94
N VAL A 44 -20.59 2.14 -9.77
CA VAL A 44 -19.46 1.88 -10.66
C VAL A 44 -19.70 2.50 -12.03
N THR A 45 -18.89 3.50 -12.37
CA THR A 45 -18.82 4.05 -13.73
C THR A 45 -17.66 3.41 -14.48
N THR A 46 -17.97 2.61 -15.49
CA THR A 46 -16.95 2.01 -16.37
C THR A 46 -16.64 2.94 -17.54
N ILE A 47 -15.36 3.04 -17.91
CA ILE A 47 -14.92 3.73 -19.13
C ILE A 47 -14.19 2.69 -19.97
N PRO A 48 -14.79 2.15 -21.04
CA PRO A 48 -14.08 1.24 -21.93
C PRO A 48 -13.02 2.03 -22.73
N THR A 49 -11.80 1.51 -22.79
CA THR A 49 -10.75 2.04 -23.68
C THR A 49 -10.20 0.94 -24.60
N VAL A 50 -9.79 1.36 -25.79
CA VAL A 50 -9.38 0.50 -26.91
C VAL A 50 -8.07 -0.22 -26.60
N GLY A 51 -8.05 -1.54 -26.78
CA GLY A 51 -6.84 -2.38 -26.81
C GLY A 51 -6.50 -3.14 -25.52
N PHE A 52 -6.94 -2.65 -24.35
CA PHE A 52 -6.73 -3.21 -23.02
C PHE A 52 -7.94 -2.90 -22.14
N ASN A 53 -8.44 -3.84 -21.33
CA ASN A 53 -9.59 -3.56 -20.49
C ASN A 53 -9.13 -2.78 -19.24
N VAL A 54 -9.33 -1.47 -19.28
CA VAL A 54 -9.11 -0.56 -18.16
C VAL A 54 -10.47 -0.30 -17.56
N GLU A 55 -10.68 -0.72 -16.33
CA GLU A 55 -11.94 -0.49 -15.67
C GLU A 55 -11.69 0.39 -14.45
N SER A 56 -12.15 1.63 -14.54
CA SER A 56 -12.26 2.46 -13.35
C SER A 56 -13.38 1.92 -12.46
N VAL A 57 -13.07 1.65 -11.20
CA VAL A 57 -14.04 1.31 -10.16
C VAL A 57 -13.90 2.34 -9.07
N THR A 58 -15.00 2.94 -8.65
CA THR A 58 -14.98 3.84 -7.49
C THR A 58 -15.56 3.08 -6.29
N TYR A 59 -14.77 2.93 -5.24
CA TYR A 59 -15.25 2.42 -3.95
C TYR A 59 -15.04 3.49 -2.88
N LYS A 60 -16.15 3.99 -2.32
CA LYS A 60 -16.19 5.17 -1.44
C LYS A 60 -15.54 6.38 -2.13
N ASN A 61 -14.44 6.88 -1.58
CA ASN A 61 -13.74 8.09 -2.04
C ASN A 61 -12.53 7.76 -2.93
N VAL A 62 -12.34 6.48 -3.25
CA VAL A 62 -11.14 5.96 -3.90
C VAL A 62 -11.51 5.46 -5.30
N LYS A 63 -10.85 6.03 -6.31
CA LYS A 63 -11.02 5.67 -7.71
C LYS A 63 -9.93 4.68 -8.14
N PHE A 64 -10.26 3.41 -8.11
CA PHE A 64 -9.42 2.33 -8.62
C PHE A 64 -9.38 2.41 -10.13
N ASN A 65 -8.21 2.44 -10.75
CA ASN A 65 -8.08 2.23 -12.19
C ASN A 65 -7.55 0.81 -12.35
N VAL A 66 -8.46 -0.14 -12.44
CA VAL A 66 -8.10 -1.54 -12.51
C VAL A 66 -7.78 -1.86 -13.95
N TRP A 67 -6.50 -2.00 -14.23
CA TRP A 67 -6.03 -2.44 -15.53
C TRP A 67 -6.13 -3.97 -15.51
N ASP A 68 -7.20 -4.53 -16.08
CA ASP A 68 -7.18 -5.94 -16.45
C ASP A 68 -6.30 -6.09 -17.70
N VAL A 69 -5.01 -5.86 -17.49
CA VAL A 69 -4.01 -6.25 -18.46
C VAL A 69 -3.87 -7.74 -18.26
N GLY A 70 -4.23 -8.50 -19.30
CA GLY A 70 -4.05 -9.94 -19.26
C GLY A 70 -2.63 -10.26 -18.77
N GLY A 71 -2.52 -11.24 -17.90
CA GLY A 71 -1.23 -11.57 -17.28
C GLY A 71 -0.38 -12.50 -18.13
N GLN A 72 -0.71 -12.66 -19.41
CA GLN A 72 0.05 -13.48 -20.34
C GLN A 72 1.37 -12.78 -20.69
N ASP A 73 2.44 -13.55 -20.79
CA ASP A 73 3.81 -13.07 -21.00
C ASP A 73 3.94 -11.98 -22.06
N LYS A 74 3.24 -12.17 -23.20
CA LYS A 74 3.35 -11.30 -24.39
C LYS A 74 2.86 -9.86 -24.16
N ILE A 75 2.00 -9.64 -23.18
CA ILE A 75 1.35 -8.33 -22.95
C ILE A 75 1.79 -7.65 -21.65
N ARG A 76 2.52 -8.36 -20.76
CA ARG A 76 3.13 -7.76 -19.54
C ARG A 76 4.03 -6.55 -19.80
N PRO A 77 4.77 -6.44 -20.93
CA PRO A 77 5.55 -5.24 -21.23
C PRO A 77 4.73 -3.93 -21.23
N LEU A 78 3.41 -4.00 -21.38
CA LEU A 78 2.53 -2.85 -21.46
C LEU A 78 2.13 -2.32 -20.07
N TRP A 79 2.37 -3.08 -18.99
CA TRP A 79 2.10 -2.64 -17.61
C TRP A 79 2.78 -1.31 -17.28
N ARG A 80 4.00 -1.10 -17.81
CA ARG A 80 4.79 0.11 -17.56
C ARG A 80 4.10 1.41 -18.00
N HIS A 81 3.19 1.36 -18.97
CA HIS A 81 2.44 2.54 -19.41
C HIS A 81 1.49 3.07 -18.35
N TYR A 82 1.26 2.29 -17.28
CA TYR A 82 0.31 2.61 -16.22
C TYR A 82 0.96 2.97 -14.89
N TYR A 83 2.29 2.93 -14.79
CA TYR A 83 3.01 3.19 -13.55
C TYR A 83 2.95 4.66 -13.14
N SER A 84 3.24 5.59 -14.05
CA SER A 84 3.22 7.04 -13.77
C SER A 84 1.97 7.49 -13.01
N GLY A 85 2.16 8.05 -11.81
CA GLY A 85 1.10 8.57 -10.95
C GLY A 85 0.34 7.50 -10.14
N THR A 86 0.75 6.23 -10.20
CA THR A 86 0.18 5.16 -9.37
C THR A 86 0.66 5.30 -7.93
N GLN A 87 -0.30 5.33 -7.00
CA GLN A 87 -0.07 5.47 -5.56
C GLN A 87 -0.18 4.14 -4.83
N GLY A 88 -0.81 3.13 -5.43
CA GLY A 88 -0.93 1.79 -4.87
C GLY A 88 -0.95 0.72 -5.95
N LEU A 89 -0.28 -0.38 -5.69
CA LEU A 89 -0.28 -1.60 -6.49
C LEU A 89 -1.02 -2.69 -5.73
N ILE A 90 -2.03 -3.27 -6.37
CA ILE A 90 -2.62 -4.55 -5.97
C ILE A 90 -1.99 -5.64 -6.85
N PHE A 91 -1.27 -6.57 -6.27
CA PHE A 91 -0.71 -7.71 -6.98
C PHE A 91 -1.45 -8.98 -6.60
N VAL A 92 -2.16 -9.58 -7.55
CA VAL A 92 -2.98 -10.78 -7.31
C VAL A 92 -2.16 -12.03 -7.64
N VAL A 93 -2.08 -12.95 -6.70
CA VAL A 93 -1.36 -14.22 -6.83
C VAL A 93 -2.32 -15.37 -6.67
N ASP A 94 -2.26 -16.32 -7.60
CA ASP A 94 -2.89 -17.64 -7.43
C ASP A 94 -2.10 -18.42 -6.39
N SER A 95 -2.71 -18.67 -5.23
CA SER A 95 -2.02 -19.35 -4.13
C SER A 95 -1.88 -20.86 -4.35
N SER A 96 -2.62 -21.44 -5.30
CA SER A 96 -2.53 -22.86 -5.67
C SER A 96 -1.52 -23.13 -6.80
N ASP A 97 -1.06 -22.09 -7.50
CA ASP A 97 -0.18 -22.23 -8.65
C ASP A 97 1.30 -22.13 -8.26
N ILE A 98 1.78 -23.18 -7.59
CA ILE A 98 3.15 -23.23 -7.03
C ILE A 98 4.21 -23.12 -8.14
N ASP A 99 3.96 -23.72 -9.30
CA ASP A 99 4.90 -23.76 -10.43
C ASP A 99 5.19 -22.36 -10.99
N ARG A 100 4.21 -21.45 -10.94
CA ARG A 100 4.36 -20.07 -11.46
C ARG A 100 4.67 -19.03 -10.38
N LEU A 101 4.92 -19.41 -9.13
CA LEU A 101 5.27 -18.45 -8.06
C LEU A 101 6.58 -17.71 -8.33
N GLN A 102 7.59 -18.39 -8.88
CA GLN A 102 8.86 -17.75 -9.21
C GLN A 102 8.70 -16.71 -10.33
N GLU A 103 7.82 -16.99 -11.30
CA GLU A 103 7.45 -16.06 -12.35
C GLU A 103 6.70 -14.85 -11.76
N ALA A 104 5.71 -15.09 -10.89
CA ALA A 104 4.98 -14.04 -10.19
C ALA A 104 5.91 -13.13 -9.37
N GLN A 105 6.87 -13.73 -8.66
CA GLN A 105 7.93 -13.00 -7.96
C GLN A 105 8.74 -12.13 -8.94
N SER A 106 9.25 -12.70 -10.03
CA SER A 106 10.07 -11.97 -10.99
C SER A 106 9.32 -10.76 -11.54
N GLU A 107 8.06 -10.93 -11.90
CA GLU A 107 7.21 -9.86 -12.40
C GLU A 107 6.90 -8.79 -11.34
N LEU A 108 6.57 -9.20 -10.11
CA LEU A 108 6.37 -8.26 -9.00
C LEU A 108 7.62 -7.40 -8.77
N HIS A 109 8.80 -8.03 -8.70
CA HIS A 109 10.06 -7.34 -8.48
C HIS A 109 10.43 -6.41 -9.65
N LYS A 110 10.07 -6.75 -10.89
CA LYS A 110 10.21 -5.82 -12.03
C LYS A 110 9.33 -4.57 -11.86
N ILE A 111 8.08 -4.73 -11.43
CA ILE A 111 7.15 -3.61 -11.23
C ILE A 111 7.63 -2.69 -10.11
N ILE A 112 7.92 -3.23 -8.92
CA ILE A 112 8.22 -2.42 -7.74
C ILE A 112 9.62 -1.78 -7.76
N ASN A 113 10.52 -2.26 -8.62
CA ASN A 113 11.83 -1.64 -8.82
C ASN A 113 11.81 -0.58 -9.93
N ASP A 114 10.68 -0.40 -10.64
CA ASP A 114 10.53 0.72 -11.55
C ASP A 114 10.49 2.04 -10.77
N ARG A 115 11.22 3.04 -11.28
CA ARG A 115 11.31 4.38 -10.69
C ARG A 115 9.95 5.05 -10.49
N GLU A 116 8.99 4.80 -11.38
CA GLU A 116 7.64 5.39 -11.30
C GLU A 116 6.79 4.73 -10.22
N MET A 117 7.15 3.52 -9.79
CA MET A 117 6.45 2.76 -8.76
C MET A 117 7.10 2.90 -7.38
N LYS A 118 8.22 3.64 -7.25
CA LYS A 118 9.01 3.73 -6.01
C LYS A 118 8.17 3.98 -4.76
N ASP A 119 7.25 4.93 -4.83
CA ASP A 119 6.46 5.36 -3.67
C ASP A 119 5.09 4.68 -3.56
N ALA A 120 4.77 3.77 -4.48
CA ALA A 120 3.50 3.05 -4.47
C ALA A 120 3.41 2.07 -3.28
N LEU A 121 2.25 1.95 -2.65
CA LEU A 121 2.03 0.88 -1.68
C LEU A 121 1.87 -0.46 -2.39
N LEU A 122 2.15 -1.56 -1.70
CA LEU A 122 1.91 -2.90 -2.23
C LEU A 122 0.87 -3.65 -1.39
N LEU A 123 -0.27 -3.96 -1.98
CA LEU A 123 -1.20 -4.98 -1.48
C LEU A 123 -1.03 -6.24 -2.31
N VAL A 124 -0.76 -7.37 -1.69
CA VAL A 124 -0.78 -8.68 -2.35
C VAL A 124 -2.04 -9.41 -1.95
N PHE A 125 -2.85 -9.81 -2.92
CA PHE A 125 -3.92 -10.77 -2.68
C PHE A 125 -3.35 -12.18 -2.87
N ALA A 126 -3.24 -12.93 -1.78
CA ALA A 126 -3.08 -14.37 -1.82
C ALA A 126 -4.45 -14.97 -2.13
N ASN A 127 -4.76 -15.07 -3.42
CA ASN A 127 -6.08 -15.45 -3.92
C ASN A 127 -6.21 -16.97 -4.07
N LYS A 128 -7.45 -17.45 -4.12
CA LYS A 128 -7.82 -18.88 -4.22
C LYS A 128 -7.52 -19.69 -2.96
N GLN A 129 -7.72 -19.08 -1.79
CA GLN A 129 -7.58 -19.76 -0.49
C GLN A 129 -8.65 -20.85 -0.25
N ASP A 130 -9.61 -20.99 -1.16
CA ASP A 130 -10.61 -22.07 -1.19
C ASP A 130 -10.11 -23.34 -1.91
N VAL A 131 -9.02 -23.27 -2.67
CA VAL A 131 -8.48 -24.39 -3.43
C VAL A 131 -7.60 -25.28 -2.53
N PRO A 132 -7.67 -26.62 -2.62
CA PRO A 132 -6.76 -27.51 -1.90
C PRO A 132 -5.29 -27.22 -2.18
N ASP A 133 -4.43 -27.46 -1.20
CA ASP A 133 -2.97 -27.30 -1.29
C ASP A 133 -2.49 -25.87 -1.63
N HIS A 134 -3.34 -24.85 -1.43
CA HIS A 134 -2.95 -23.45 -1.56
C HIS A 134 -1.87 -23.07 -0.52
N LEU A 135 -1.01 -22.11 -0.88
CA LEU A 135 -0.14 -21.45 0.07
C LEU A 135 -0.90 -20.43 0.92
N SER A 136 -0.58 -20.41 2.22
CA SER A 136 -1.07 -19.37 3.12
C SER A 136 -0.46 -18.00 2.78
N PRO A 137 -1.03 -16.89 3.29
CA PRO A 137 -0.44 -15.55 3.14
C PRO A 137 1.05 -15.47 3.56
N GLU A 138 1.44 -16.22 4.60
CA GLU A 138 2.84 -16.32 5.04
C GLU A 138 3.70 -17.05 4.01
N GLY A 139 3.18 -18.14 3.42
CA GLY A 139 3.85 -18.86 2.33
C GLY A 139 4.05 -17.97 1.11
N ILE A 140 3.04 -17.19 0.72
CA ILE A 140 3.14 -16.21 -0.37
C ILE A 140 4.16 -15.12 -0.03
N THR A 141 4.18 -14.63 1.21
CA THR A 141 5.16 -13.63 1.69
C THR A 141 6.60 -14.12 1.48
N GLN A 142 6.87 -15.38 1.84
CA GLN A 142 8.17 -16.01 1.65
C GLN A 142 8.49 -16.23 0.17
N ALA A 143 7.55 -16.80 -0.59
CA ALA A 143 7.73 -17.10 -2.01
C ALA A 143 8.06 -15.86 -2.83
N LEU A 144 7.37 -14.74 -2.56
CA LEU A 144 7.61 -13.45 -3.23
C LEU A 144 8.80 -12.67 -2.65
N GLN A 145 9.42 -13.13 -1.56
CA GLN A 145 10.51 -12.46 -0.86
C GLN A 145 10.18 -11.02 -0.42
N LEU A 146 8.95 -10.79 0.06
CA LEU A 146 8.50 -9.44 0.45
C LEU A 146 9.26 -8.88 1.65
N THR A 147 9.78 -9.75 2.53
CA THR A 147 10.61 -9.36 3.68
C THR A 147 11.92 -8.66 3.30
N LYS A 148 12.36 -8.77 2.04
CA LYS A 148 13.52 -8.04 1.51
C LYS A 148 13.19 -6.58 1.16
N LEU A 149 11.91 -6.23 1.04
CA LEU A 149 11.44 -4.90 0.69
C LEU A 149 11.42 -4.01 1.94
N LYS A 150 12.56 -3.38 2.26
CA LYS A 150 12.71 -2.54 3.47
C LYS A 150 12.19 -1.12 3.30
N ASP A 151 12.19 -0.62 2.07
CA ASP A 151 11.88 0.79 1.75
C ASP A 151 10.46 0.93 1.17
N ARG A 152 9.62 -0.08 1.35
CA ARG A 152 8.27 -0.13 0.79
C ARG A 152 7.30 -0.76 1.78
N LEU A 153 6.14 -0.13 1.91
CA LEU A 153 5.03 -0.66 2.67
C LEU A 153 4.30 -1.72 1.86
N TRP A 154 4.11 -2.89 2.47
CA TRP A 154 3.40 -3.99 1.86
C TRP A 154 2.49 -4.71 2.85
N TYR A 155 1.41 -5.30 2.34
CA TYR A 155 0.50 -6.17 3.09
C TYR A 155 0.09 -7.35 2.22
N VAL A 156 -0.11 -8.53 2.82
CA VAL A 156 -0.63 -9.72 2.14
C VAL A 156 -1.97 -10.09 2.75
N ALA A 157 -3.01 -10.06 1.94
CA ALA A 157 -4.37 -10.40 2.34
C ALA A 157 -4.78 -11.77 1.76
N PRO A 158 -5.30 -12.70 2.58
CA PRO A 158 -5.97 -13.88 2.04
C PRO A 158 -7.24 -13.46 1.29
N SER A 159 -7.53 -14.11 0.17
CA SER A 159 -8.75 -13.82 -0.59
C SER A 159 -9.32 -15.02 -1.34
N VAL A 160 -10.64 -14.98 -1.55
CA VAL A 160 -11.38 -15.88 -2.42
C VAL A 160 -12.21 -15.01 -3.37
N ALA A 161 -11.70 -14.83 -4.59
CA ALA A 161 -12.33 -13.92 -5.56
C ALA A 161 -13.76 -14.31 -5.94
N THR A 162 -14.07 -15.61 -5.95
CA THR A 162 -15.35 -16.16 -6.43
C THR A 162 -16.53 -15.84 -5.51
N ASP A 163 -16.32 -15.80 -4.19
CA ASP A 163 -17.35 -15.41 -3.22
C ASP A 163 -17.18 -13.97 -2.71
N GLY A 164 -15.97 -13.42 -2.73
CA GLY A 164 -15.65 -12.07 -2.29
C GLY A 164 -14.95 -11.99 -0.93
N THR A 165 -14.71 -13.13 -0.28
CA THR A 165 -14.08 -13.23 1.04
C THR A 165 -12.69 -12.60 1.02
N GLY A 166 -12.39 -11.76 2.01
CA GLY A 166 -11.08 -11.14 2.19
C GLY A 166 -10.77 -10.00 1.21
N ILE A 167 -11.60 -9.75 0.20
CA ILE A 167 -11.38 -8.65 -0.77
C ILE A 167 -11.65 -7.31 -0.09
N PHE A 168 -12.82 -7.15 0.55
CA PHE A 168 -13.14 -5.89 1.21
C PHE A 168 -12.24 -5.68 2.40
N GLU A 169 -11.99 -6.70 3.19
CA GLU A 169 -11.02 -6.67 4.28
C GLU A 169 -9.66 -6.26 3.73
N GLY A 170 -9.07 -6.93 2.75
CA GLY A 170 -7.78 -6.50 2.19
C GLY A 170 -7.74 -5.06 1.65
N LEU A 171 -8.89 -4.47 1.30
CA LEU A 171 -9.05 -3.05 0.92
C LEU A 171 -9.43 -2.11 2.08
N THR A 172 -9.97 -2.62 3.19
CA THR A 172 -10.57 -1.86 4.31
C THR A 172 -9.90 -2.14 5.66
N SER A 173 -9.52 -3.38 5.95
CA SER A 173 -8.49 -3.70 6.94
C SER A 173 -7.19 -3.07 6.47
N ASP A 174 -6.78 -2.08 7.25
CA ASP A 174 -5.41 -1.71 7.47
C ASP A 174 -4.60 -1.18 6.29
N ILE A 175 -5.11 -0.93 5.08
CA ILE A 175 -4.45 0.12 4.26
C ILE A 175 -4.40 1.41 5.08
N ARG A 176 -5.38 1.71 5.93
CA ARG A 176 -5.36 2.90 6.80
C ARG A 176 -4.49 2.76 8.07
N ASP A 177 -4.48 1.60 8.70
CA ASP A 177 -3.81 1.37 9.99
C ASP A 177 -2.39 0.76 9.84
N THR A 178 -2.03 0.23 8.65
CA THR A 178 -0.65 -0.13 8.24
C THR A 178 -0.03 0.88 7.27
N MET A 179 -0.80 1.78 6.65
CA MET A 179 -0.18 2.96 6.05
C MET A 179 0.21 3.92 7.17
N PRO A 180 1.46 4.37 7.19
CA PRO A 180 1.85 5.48 8.03
C PRO A 180 0.92 6.67 7.73
N ALA A 181 0.45 7.39 8.74
CA ALA A 181 -0.37 8.58 8.52
C ALA A 181 0.36 9.68 7.72
N PHE A 182 1.68 9.61 7.59
CA PHE A 182 2.50 10.61 6.91
C PHE A 182 3.47 9.99 5.87
N ARG A 183 3.94 10.79 4.91
CA ARG A 183 4.78 10.32 3.79
C ARG A 183 6.12 11.05 3.72
N THR A 184 7.12 10.40 3.14
CA THR A 184 8.39 11.05 2.76
C THR A 184 8.14 12.30 1.93
N GLY A 185 8.87 13.38 2.22
CA GLY A 185 8.72 14.70 1.62
C GLY A 185 7.66 15.58 2.27
N GLN A 186 6.81 15.05 3.14
CA GLN A 186 5.78 15.83 3.82
C GLN A 186 6.40 16.72 4.91
N ARG A 187 6.02 18.00 4.94
CA ARG A 187 6.27 18.91 6.07
C ARG A 187 5.25 18.64 7.17
N VAL A 188 5.73 18.44 8.40
CA VAL A 188 4.90 18.09 9.56
C VAL A 188 5.31 18.87 10.80
N ASN A 189 4.31 19.15 11.64
CA ASN A 189 4.51 19.55 13.02
C ASN A 189 4.73 18.29 13.86
N TYR A 190 5.80 18.24 14.64
CA TYR A 190 6.14 17.08 15.46
C TYR A 190 6.78 17.50 16.79
N LYS A 191 6.74 16.60 17.77
CA LYS A 191 7.45 16.76 19.05
C LYS A 191 8.79 16.01 18.97
N PRO A 192 9.94 16.72 18.93
CA PRO A 192 11.24 16.07 18.91
C PRO A 192 11.46 15.25 20.18
N VAL A 193 12.03 14.07 20.03
CA VAL A 193 12.39 13.20 21.15
C VAL A 193 13.87 13.40 21.43
N GLY A 194 14.26 14.50 22.07
CA GLY A 194 15.67 14.85 22.25
C GLY A 194 16.33 14.28 23.50
N GLY A 195 17.66 14.44 23.60
CA GLY A 195 18.51 14.06 24.75
C GLY A 195 18.29 14.95 25.98
N ARG A 196 19.19 14.90 26.97
CA ARG A 196 19.07 15.55 28.30
C ARG A 196 18.68 17.05 28.31
N GLU A 197 18.81 17.76 27.18
CA GLU A 197 18.48 19.19 27.04
C GLU A 197 17.20 19.48 26.21
N SER A 198 16.40 18.46 25.90
CA SER A 198 15.22 18.61 25.04
C SER A 198 14.03 19.18 25.77
N HIS A 199 13.84 20.50 25.73
CA HIS A 199 12.54 21.10 26.01
C HIS A 199 11.58 20.79 24.86
N THR A 200 10.49 20.08 25.16
CA THR A 200 9.46 19.50 24.28
C THR A 200 8.61 20.55 23.55
N SER A 201 9.27 21.46 22.83
CA SER A 201 8.63 22.42 21.94
C SER A 201 8.30 21.76 20.62
N GLU A 202 7.11 22.05 20.10
CA GLU A 202 6.69 21.62 18.78
C GLU A 202 7.67 22.18 17.74
N SER A 203 8.00 21.38 16.75
CA SER A 203 8.95 21.74 15.69
C SER A 203 8.38 21.38 14.33
N VAL A 204 8.85 22.07 13.30
CA VAL A 204 8.56 21.74 11.91
C VAL A 204 9.73 20.96 11.32
N GLY A 205 9.41 19.89 10.59
CA GLY A 205 10.39 19.06 9.92
C GLY A 205 9.84 18.41 8.66
N ILE A 206 10.74 17.92 7.83
CA ILE A 206 10.43 17.17 6.62
C ILE A 206 10.66 15.69 6.89
N ILE A 207 9.68 14.85 6.59
CA ILE A 207 9.84 13.40 6.65
C ILE A 207 10.82 12.97 5.56
N ARG A 208 11.92 12.33 5.96
CA ARG A 208 12.96 11.83 5.07
C ARG A 208 12.83 10.34 4.80
N ASP A 209 12.30 9.60 5.76
CA ASP A 209 12.12 8.15 5.65
C ASP A 209 10.91 7.70 6.48
N VAL A 210 10.26 6.64 6.03
CA VAL A 210 9.22 5.92 6.77
C VAL A 210 9.51 4.44 6.65
N SER A 211 9.73 3.78 7.79
CA SER A 211 10.26 2.42 7.80
C SER A 211 9.56 1.55 8.83
N THR A 212 9.44 0.26 8.51
CA THR A 212 8.90 -0.79 9.38
C THR A 212 10.00 -1.59 10.07
N SER A 213 11.27 -1.19 9.90
CA SER A 213 12.42 -1.83 10.55
C SER A 213 12.98 -0.97 11.68
N ASP A 214 13.31 -1.61 12.79
CA ASP A 214 13.96 -0.96 13.94
C ASP A 214 15.20 -0.17 13.53
N THR A 215 15.49 0.91 14.25
CA THR A 215 16.73 1.66 14.09
C THR A 215 17.29 2.13 15.42
N THR A 216 18.59 2.44 15.43
CA THR A 216 19.21 3.17 16.54
C THR A 216 19.71 4.50 16.02
N MET A 217 19.13 5.60 16.50
CA MET A 217 19.57 6.94 16.12
C MET A 217 19.71 7.83 17.35
N THR A 218 20.76 8.65 17.38
CA THR A 218 21.10 9.51 18.53
C THR A 218 21.22 8.74 19.87
N GLY A 219 21.65 7.48 19.83
CA GLY A 219 21.81 6.62 21.01
C GLY A 219 20.51 6.05 21.58
N ARG A 220 19.41 6.08 20.81
CA ARG A 220 18.13 5.48 21.19
C ARG A 220 17.65 4.49 20.15
N MET A 221 17.17 3.34 20.61
CA MET A 221 16.46 2.37 19.79
C MET A 221 15.03 2.84 19.57
N VAL A 222 14.59 2.79 18.31
CA VAL A 222 13.22 3.05 17.90
C VAL A 222 12.73 1.81 17.19
N GLU A 223 11.86 1.08 17.88
CA GLU A 223 11.19 -0.10 17.33
C GLU A 223 10.19 0.32 16.25
N ALA A 224 10.05 -0.52 15.22
CA ALA A 224 9.10 -0.33 14.15
C ALA A 224 8.51 -1.67 13.68
N SER A 225 7.28 -1.62 13.21
CA SER A 225 6.59 -2.77 12.63
C SER A 225 5.70 -2.32 11.46
N ALA A 226 5.02 -3.27 10.81
CA ALA A 226 4.02 -2.94 9.81
C ALA A 226 2.82 -2.16 10.40
N GLN A 227 2.48 -2.42 11.67
CA GLN A 227 1.37 -1.77 12.37
C GLN A 227 1.77 -0.46 13.06
N GLU A 228 3.06 -0.27 13.35
CA GLU A 228 3.58 0.94 14.00
C GLU A 228 4.91 1.35 13.34
N PRO A 229 4.87 1.98 12.15
CA PRO A 229 6.08 2.40 11.45
C PRO A 229 6.77 3.56 12.19
N ARG A 230 8.10 3.64 12.02
CA ARG A 230 8.90 4.80 12.47
C ARG A 230 9.06 5.82 11.35
N TYR A 231 9.30 7.06 11.75
CA TYR A 231 9.52 8.19 10.86
C TYR A 231 10.88 8.82 11.13
N GLU A 232 11.68 9.02 10.10
CA GLU A 232 12.86 9.87 10.17
C GLU A 232 12.48 11.28 9.73
N ILE A 233 12.59 12.23 10.66
CA ILE A 233 12.25 13.63 10.40
C ILE A 233 13.51 14.48 10.50
N GLU A 234 13.74 15.30 9.47
CA GLU A 234 14.79 16.32 9.44
C GLU A 234 14.19 17.66 9.86
N ASN A 235 14.69 18.21 10.96
CA ASN A 235 14.23 19.48 11.49
C ASN A 235 14.62 20.64 10.56
N GLU A 236 13.67 21.48 10.14
CA GLU A 236 13.96 22.54 9.15
C GLU A 236 14.95 23.60 9.69
N ARG A 237 14.89 23.91 10.99
CA ARG A 237 15.74 24.95 11.59
C ARG A 237 17.16 24.46 11.86
N THR A 238 17.30 23.23 12.35
CA THR A 238 18.58 22.71 12.84
C THR A 238 19.24 21.71 11.90
N GLN A 239 18.52 21.25 10.87
CA GLN A 239 18.94 20.22 9.92
C GLN A 239 19.30 18.86 10.58
N LYS A 240 18.99 18.70 11.88
CA LYS A 240 19.20 17.45 12.62
C LYS A 240 18.10 16.45 12.29
N ARG A 241 18.48 15.18 12.18
CA ARG A 241 17.55 14.06 11.96
C ARG A 241 17.18 13.37 13.26
N SER A 242 15.94 12.89 13.35
CA SER A 242 15.42 12.17 14.51
C SER A 242 14.48 11.05 14.05
N ALA A 243 14.57 9.88 14.68
CA ALA A 243 13.66 8.76 14.44
C ALA A 243 12.61 8.80 15.53
N ILE A 244 11.34 8.81 15.15
CA ILE A 244 10.21 8.95 16.08
C ILE A 244 9.06 8.02 15.67
N LYS A 245 8.16 7.75 16.61
CA LYS A 245 6.89 7.06 16.32
C LYS A 245 5.85 8.02 15.78
N GLU A 246 4.81 7.50 15.13
CA GLU A 246 3.70 8.30 14.61
C GLU A 246 3.07 9.20 15.68
N SER A 247 2.95 8.69 16.91
CA SER A 247 2.39 9.41 18.06
C SER A 247 3.13 10.71 18.42
N ASN A 248 4.34 10.91 17.91
CA ASN A 248 5.10 12.16 18.05
C ASN A 248 4.80 13.18 16.96
N ILE A 249 4.08 12.83 15.89
CA ILE A 249 3.70 13.73 14.80
C ILE A 249 2.31 14.31 15.12
N LEU A 250 2.22 15.64 15.14
CA LEU A 250 1.01 16.38 15.53
C LEU A 250 0.09 16.63 14.34
N GLY A 251 0.62 16.63 13.13
CA GLY A 251 -0.12 16.83 11.89
C GLY A 251 0.74 17.44 10.79
N PRO A 252 0.18 17.63 9.58
CA PRO A 252 0.84 18.39 8.52
C PRO A 252 1.17 19.81 8.98
N ALA A 253 2.29 20.37 8.50
CA ALA A 253 2.63 21.78 8.67
C ALA A 253 2.31 22.54 7.38
N GLU A 254 1.74 23.74 7.53
CA GLU A 254 1.49 24.68 6.42
C GLU A 254 2.79 25.26 5.86
#